data_AF-A0A4V1UZ01-F1
#
_entry.id   AF-A0A4V1UZ01-F1
#
_cell.length_a   1.000
_cell.length_b   1.000
_cell.length_c   1.000
_cell.angle_alpha   90.00
_cell.angle_beta   90.00
_cell.angle_gamma   90.00
#
_symmetry.space_group_name_H-M   'P 1'
#
loop_
_entity.id
_entity.type
_entity.pdbx_description
1 polymer ?
#
loop_
_entity_poly.entity_id
_entity_poly.type
_entity_poly.pdbx_seq_one_letter_code
_entity_poly.pdbx_strand_id
1 'polypeptide(L)'
;MQNPATGREGSPSKKRATAMNFSPLDFNDSPEISQETLKTWGKTLAIAPHQDDESLSCGGTLALLAKMRVQTAVLWISDGAASHANSKIYHPTKLTNLREAEAKMALEKLGISRRKSYFLRLPDGNVPFPGDPRFGPGCTHGIGRFPTPDTAHPLASRPQP
;
A
#
# COMPACT_ATOMS: atom_id res chain seq x y z
N MET A 1 -9.46 -71.97 -10.90
CA MET A 1 -9.55 -70.65 -11.57
C MET A 1 -8.84 -69.64 -10.70
N GLN A 2 -7.75 -69.06 -11.21
CA GLN A 2 -6.91 -68.06 -10.52
C GLN A 2 -7.39 -66.63 -10.84
N ASN A 3 -6.99 -65.72 -9.94
CA ASN A 3 -6.93 -64.24 -10.01
C ASN A 3 -8.15 -63.39 -9.62
N PRO A 4 -7.94 -62.15 -9.11
CA PRO A 4 -7.03 -61.76 -8.01
C PRO A 4 -7.61 -60.65 -7.10
N ALA A 5 -6.83 -60.31 -6.07
CA ALA A 5 -7.02 -59.17 -5.17
C ALA A 5 -7.31 -57.84 -5.90
N THR A 6 -8.37 -57.14 -5.49
CA THR A 6 -8.60 -55.75 -5.82
C THR A 6 -7.78 -54.86 -4.90
N GLY A 7 -6.86 -54.11 -5.51
CA GLY A 7 -5.86 -53.27 -4.88
C GLY A 7 -6.42 -52.03 -4.18
N ARG A 8 -5.59 -51.54 -3.27
CA ARG A 8 -5.79 -50.41 -2.36
C ARG A 8 -5.91 -49.07 -3.11
N GLU A 9 -6.82 -48.26 -2.57
CA GLU A 9 -6.80 -46.80 -2.44
C GLU A 9 -5.76 -46.01 -3.26
N GLY A 10 -6.23 -45.40 -4.35
CA GLY A 10 -5.56 -44.26 -4.99
C GLY A 10 -5.94 -42.95 -4.30
N SER A 11 -5.12 -42.52 -3.34
CA SER A 11 -5.16 -41.17 -2.78
C SER A 11 -4.84 -40.12 -3.86
N PRO A 12 -5.56 -38.98 -3.96
CA PRO A 12 -5.20 -37.92 -4.89
C PRO A 12 -3.86 -37.31 -4.46
N SER A 13 -2.84 -37.51 -5.29
CA SER A 13 -1.52 -36.91 -5.12
C SER A 13 -1.66 -35.39 -5.08
N LYS A 14 -1.50 -34.81 -3.88
CA LYS A 14 -1.39 -33.37 -3.66
C LYS A 14 -0.20 -32.86 -4.49
N LYS A 15 -0.47 -32.23 -5.63
CA LYS A 15 0.53 -31.44 -6.35
C LYS A 15 0.98 -30.34 -5.39
N ARG A 16 2.10 -30.54 -4.70
CA ARG A 16 2.78 -29.49 -3.95
C ARG A 16 3.02 -28.35 -4.92
N ALA A 17 2.51 -27.16 -4.57
CA ALA A 17 2.85 -25.92 -5.27
C ALA A 17 4.37 -25.89 -5.42
N THR A 18 4.85 -25.81 -6.67
CA THR A 18 6.25 -25.62 -6.99
C THR A 18 6.73 -24.43 -6.15
N ALA A 19 7.66 -24.67 -5.22
CA ALA A 19 8.25 -23.60 -4.43
C ALA A 19 8.76 -22.55 -5.42
N MET A 20 8.23 -21.33 -5.35
CA MET A 20 8.79 -20.22 -6.11
C MET A 20 10.25 -20.11 -5.69
N ASN A 21 11.14 -20.30 -6.65
CA ASN A 21 12.57 -20.26 -6.42
C ASN A 21 12.95 -18.78 -6.27
N PHE A 22 12.73 -18.22 -5.08
CA PHE A 22 13.23 -16.89 -4.76
C PHE A 22 14.75 -17.00 -4.66
N SER A 23 15.45 -16.47 -5.65
CA SER A 23 16.84 -16.09 -5.45
C SER A 23 16.90 -15.23 -4.18
N PRO A 24 17.78 -15.53 -3.22
CA PRO A 24 17.93 -14.66 -2.05
C PRO A 24 18.18 -13.24 -2.55
N LEU A 25 17.47 -12.27 -1.98
CA LEU A 25 17.67 -10.86 -2.27
C LEU A 25 19.14 -10.51 -2.00
N ASP A 26 19.93 -10.32 -3.06
CA ASP A 26 21.31 -9.89 -2.97
C ASP A 26 21.36 -8.36 -3.04
N PHE A 27 21.55 -7.74 -1.88
CA PHE A 27 21.59 -6.28 -1.76
C PHE A 27 22.93 -5.69 -2.19
N ASN A 28 23.98 -6.49 -2.42
CA ASN A 28 25.32 -5.97 -2.68
C ASN A 28 25.45 -5.22 -4.01
N ASP A 29 24.69 -5.64 -5.03
CA ASP A 29 24.67 -5.01 -6.36
C ASP A 29 23.46 -4.08 -6.57
N SER A 30 22.68 -3.82 -5.52
CA SER A 30 21.54 -2.92 -5.61
C SER A 30 22.00 -1.46 -5.70
N PRO A 31 21.48 -0.65 -6.64
CA PRO A 31 21.86 0.76 -6.73
C PRO A 31 21.46 1.48 -5.44
N GLU A 32 22.44 2.17 -4.83
CA GLU A 32 22.17 2.99 -3.65
C GLU A 32 21.30 4.20 -4.05
N ILE A 33 20.18 4.40 -3.35
CA ILE A 33 19.39 5.62 -3.49
C ILE A 33 19.91 6.64 -2.49
N SER A 34 20.68 7.61 -2.99
CA SER A 34 21.21 8.69 -2.16
C SER A 34 20.10 9.67 -1.71
N GLN A 35 20.35 10.35 -0.59
CA GLN A 35 19.47 11.45 -0.15
C GLN A 35 19.38 12.58 -1.19
N GLU A 36 20.45 12.83 -1.93
CA GLU A 36 20.48 13.87 -2.97
C GLU A 36 19.55 13.50 -4.13
N THR A 37 19.54 12.23 -4.53
CA THR A 37 18.59 11.69 -5.50
C THR A 37 17.14 11.83 -5.02
N LEU A 38 16.85 11.53 -3.75
CA LEU A 38 15.49 11.65 -3.21
C LEU A 38 14.99 13.10 -3.16
N LYS A 39 15.88 14.09 -2.94
CA LYS A 39 15.48 15.51 -2.97
C LYS A 39 15.01 15.94 -4.36
N THR A 40 15.55 15.36 -5.43
CA THR A 40 15.18 15.74 -6.81
C THR A 40 13.80 15.22 -7.22
N TRP A 41 13.20 14.29 -6.47
CA TRP A 41 11.86 13.77 -6.74
C TRP A 41 10.77 14.84 -6.62
N GLY A 42 11.04 15.94 -5.90
CA GLY A 42 10.08 17.03 -5.74
C GLY A 42 8.80 16.54 -5.04
N LYS A 43 7.62 16.92 -5.54
CA LYS A 43 6.35 16.46 -4.94
C LYS A 43 6.16 14.97 -5.18
N THR A 44 6.03 14.20 -4.10
CA THR A 44 5.92 12.74 -4.17
C THR A 44 4.56 12.26 -3.68
N LEU A 45 3.93 11.36 -4.43
CA LEU A 45 2.75 10.63 -4.02
C LEU A 45 3.09 9.13 -3.98
N ALA A 46 3.05 8.53 -2.79
CA ALA A 46 3.08 7.07 -2.69
C ALA A 46 1.67 6.52 -2.88
N ILE A 47 1.55 5.46 -3.69
CA ILE A 47 0.30 4.81 -4.00
C ILE A 47 0.40 3.37 -3.47
N ALA A 48 -0.52 3.01 -2.59
CA ALA A 48 -0.52 1.73 -1.89
C ALA A 48 -1.84 0.99 -2.13
N PRO A 49 -1.83 -0.34 -2.36
CA PRO A 49 -3.06 -1.11 -2.52
C PRO A 49 -3.95 -1.03 -1.27
N HIS A 50 -3.43 -1.37 -0.09
CA HIS A 50 -4.14 -1.39 1.19
C HIS A 50 -3.46 -0.54 2.27
N GLN A 51 -4.22 -0.19 3.31
CA GLN A 51 -3.72 0.55 4.48
C GLN A 51 -2.75 -0.30 5.31
N ASP A 52 -1.45 -0.07 5.16
CA ASP A 52 -0.30 -0.73 5.81
C ASP A 52 0.85 -0.91 4.80
N ASP A 53 0.50 -1.17 3.54
CA ASP A 53 1.44 -1.44 2.45
C ASP A 53 2.50 -0.33 2.31
N GLU A 54 2.15 0.95 2.51
CA GLU A 54 3.09 2.07 2.43
C GLU A 54 4.14 2.02 3.53
N SER A 55 3.72 1.66 4.75
CA SER A 55 4.57 1.63 5.93
C SER A 55 5.47 0.40 5.89
N LEU A 56 4.92 -0.74 5.44
CA LEU A 56 5.64 -2.01 5.33
C LEU A 56 6.64 -2.03 4.17
N SER A 57 6.28 -1.47 3.01
CA SER A 57 7.12 -1.53 1.81
C SER A 57 8.11 -0.38 1.69
N CYS A 58 7.70 0.85 2.00
CA CYS A 58 8.50 2.05 1.76
C CYS A 58 8.53 3.04 2.93
N GLY A 59 8.20 2.60 4.15
CA GLY A 59 8.18 3.46 5.35
C GLY A 59 9.49 4.20 5.60
N GLY A 60 10.64 3.53 5.39
CA GLY A 60 11.95 4.17 5.49
C GLY A 60 12.15 5.32 4.50
N THR A 61 11.76 5.12 3.24
CA THR A 61 11.81 6.15 2.20
C THR A 61 10.86 7.31 2.51
N LEU A 62 9.63 7.02 2.95
CA LEU A 62 8.65 8.04 3.34
C LEU A 62 9.14 8.90 4.51
N ALA A 63 9.71 8.28 5.53
CA ALA A 63 10.30 8.99 6.66
C ALA A 63 11.50 9.86 6.24
N LEU A 64 12.32 9.36 5.31
CA LEU A 64 13.46 10.10 4.80
C LEU A 64 13.03 11.32 3.97
N LEU A 65 12.05 11.16 3.07
CA LEU A 65 11.45 12.25 2.32
C LEU A 65 10.85 13.32 3.25
N ALA A 66 10.11 12.90 4.29
CA ALA A 66 9.55 13.80 5.28
C ALA A 66 10.65 14.56 6.06
N LYS A 67 11.72 13.88 6.48
CA LYS A 67 12.88 14.49 7.14
C LYS A 67 13.56 15.53 6.26
N MET A 68 13.65 15.28 4.96
CA MET A 68 14.19 16.22 3.97
C MET A 68 13.20 17.33 3.57
N ARG A 69 12.00 17.38 4.18
CA ARG A 69 10.91 18.33 3.89
C ARG A 69 10.43 18.27 2.45
N VAL A 70 10.55 17.10 1.82
CA VAL A 70 9.95 16.84 0.53
C VAL A 70 8.43 16.77 0.70
N GLN A 71 7.68 17.38 -0.22
CA GLN A 71 6.21 17.37 -0.15
C GLN A 71 5.69 15.98 -0.50
N THR A 72 5.41 15.18 0.53
CA THR A 72 4.97 13.79 0.40
C THR A 72 3.51 13.61 0.83
N ALA A 73 2.79 12.76 0.12
CA ALA A 73 1.47 12.29 0.48
C ALA A 73 1.29 10.81 0.13
N VAL A 74 0.26 10.19 0.69
CA VAL A 74 -0.06 8.78 0.44
C VAL A 74 -1.51 8.62 0.01
N LEU A 75 -1.72 7.81 -1.01
CA LEU A 75 -3.00 7.41 -1.55
C LEU A 75 -3.17 5.89 -1.40
N TRP A 76 -4.27 5.49 -0.77
CA TRP A 76 -4.68 4.08 -0.70
C TRP A 76 -5.82 3.79 -1.68
N ILE A 77 -5.70 2.69 -2.40
CA ILE A 77 -6.62 2.31 -3.47
C ILE A 77 -7.86 1.60 -2.91
N SER A 78 -7.68 0.55 -2.11
CA SER A 78 -8.81 -0.22 -1.59
C SER A 78 -9.21 0.17 -0.18
N ASP A 79 -10.38 -0.29 0.25
CA ASP A 79 -10.93 -0.07 1.60
C ASP A 79 -10.38 -1.03 2.68
N GLY A 80 -9.52 -1.98 2.28
CA GLY A 80 -8.85 -2.94 3.17
C GLY A 80 -9.79 -3.86 3.96
N ALA A 81 -11.06 -3.94 3.56
CA ALA A 81 -12.12 -4.58 4.35
C ALA A 81 -12.15 -6.11 4.21
N ALA A 82 -11.52 -6.69 3.19
CA ALA A 82 -11.61 -8.13 2.89
C ALA A 82 -10.63 -8.98 3.71
N SER A 83 -9.69 -8.36 4.44
CA SER A 83 -8.71 -9.05 5.28
C SER A 83 -9.32 -10.04 6.29
N HIS A 84 -10.56 -9.80 6.74
CA HIS A 84 -11.25 -10.63 7.73
C HIS A 84 -12.71 -10.90 7.32
N ALA A 85 -12.94 -11.36 6.09
CA ALA A 85 -14.27 -11.54 5.49
C ALA A 85 -15.30 -12.33 6.33
N ASN A 86 -14.86 -13.20 7.24
CA ASN A 86 -15.74 -14.00 8.12
C ASN A 86 -15.84 -13.48 9.57
N SER A 87 -15.27 -12.31 9.89
CA SER A 87 -15.32 -11.76 11.24
C SER A 87 -16.68 -11.15 11.56
N LYS A 88 -17.37 -11.72 12.55
CA LYS A 88 -18.59 -11.13 13.13
C LYS A 88 -18.32 -9.89 14.00
N ILE A 89 -17.05 -9.68 14.40
CA ILE A 89 -16.62 -8.60 15.29
C ILE A 89 -16.28 -7.34 14.48
N TYR A 90 -15.70 -7.51 13.30
CA TYR A 90 -15.30 -6.41 12.41
C TYR A 90 -16.22 -6.32 11.21
N HIS A 91 -17.36 -5.64 11.39
CA HIS A 91 -18.21 -5.27 10.24
C HIS A 91 -17.37 -4.47 9.22
N PRO A 92 -17.46 -4.74 7.91
CA PRO A 92 -16.56 -4.18 6.88
C PRO A 92 -16.33 -2.66 7.00
N THR A 93 -17.41 -1.89 7.14
CA THR A 93 -17.34 -0.42 7.29
C THR A 93 -16.58 0.03 8.54
N LYS A 94 -16.69 -0.70 9.65
CA LYS A 94 -15.95 -0.40 10.88
C LYS A 94 -14.47 -0.71 10.69
N LEU A 95 -14.15 -1.80 10.00
CA LEU A 95 -12.78 -2.18 9.69
C LEU A 95 -12.10 -1.15 8.79
N THR A 96 -12.75 -0.70 7.71
CA THR A 96 -12.24 0.38 6.86
C THR A 96 -11.93 1.63 7.66
N ASN A 97 -12.87 2.13 8.47
CA ASN A 97 -12.66 3.33 9.27
C ASN A 97 -11.50 3.19 10.28
N LEU A 98 -11.37 2.01 10.90
CA LEU A 98 -10.25 1.71 11.80
C LEU A 98 -8.92 1.74 11.05
N ARG A 99 -8.82 1.03 9.92
CA ARG A 99 -7.61 0.97 9.10
C ARG A 99 -7.20 2.34 8.55
N GLU A 100 -8.16 3.18 8.16
CA GLU A 100 -7.85 4.57 7.78
C GLU A 100 -7.31 5.41 8.95
N ALA A 101 -7.83 5.19 10.16
CA ALA A 101 -7.31 5.86 11.35
C ALA A 101 -5.88 5.40 11.67
N GLU A 102 -5.62 4.09 11.56
CA GLU A 102 -4.30 3.49 11.72
C GLU A 102 -3.30 4.00 10.69
N ALA A 103 -3.68 4.01 9.40
CA ALA A 103 -2.86 4.58 8.32
C ALA A 103 -2.49 6.04 8.59
N LYS A 104 -3.45 6.86 9.03
CA LYS A 104 -3.17 8.26 9.40
C LYS A 104 -2.18 8.36 10.57
N MET A 105 -2.32 7.52 11.60
CA MET A 105 -1.37 7.49 12.72
C MET A 105 0.02 7.02 12.28
N ALA A 106 0.10 6.06 11.35
CA ALA A 106 1.36 5.63 10.77
C ALA A 106 2.06 6.78 10.03
N LEU A 107 1.33 7.57 9.23
CA LEU A 107 1.90 8.76 8.59
C LEU A 107 2.49 9.76 9.58
N GLU A 108 1.82 10.02 10.71
CA GLU A 108 2.36 10.91 11.74
C GLU A 108 3.69 10.39 12.30
N LYS A 109 3.79 9.08 12.55
CA LYS A 109 5.04 8.44 12.99
C LYS A 109 6.16 8.55 11.95
N LEU A 110 5.80 8.58 10.66
CA LEU A 110 6.73 8.80 9.56
C LEU A 110 7.06 10.29 9.33
N GLY A 111 6.49 11.22 10.10
CA GLY A 111 6.70 12.66 9.95
C GLY A 111 5.86 13.31 8.84
N ILE A 112 4.84 12.61 8.33
CA ILE A 112 3.92 13.11 7.31
C ILE A 112 2.60 13.51 7.98
N SER A 113 2.07 14.69 7.65
CA SER A 113 0.80 15.15 8.21
C SER A 113 -0.36 14.22 7.83
N ARG A 114 -1.25 13.90 8.78
CA ARG A 114 -2.53 13.19 8.52
C ARG A 114 -3.37 13.82 7.41
N ARG A 115 -3.21 15.12 7.15
CA ARG A 115 -3.93 15.82 6.07
C ARG A 115 -3.44 15.43 4.67
N LYS A 116 -2.35 14.68 4.58
CA LYS A 116 -1.77 14.15 3.33
C LYS A 116 -2.15 12.68 3.10
N SER A 117 -3.19 12.19 3.79
CA SER A 117 -3.78 10.86 3.56
C SER A 117 -4.97 10.96 2.60
N TYR A 118 -4.99 10.15 1.55
CA TYR A 118 -6.10 10.07 0.59
C TYR A 118 -6.56 8.62 0.43
N PHE A 119 -7.88 8.39 0.35
CA PHE A 119 -8.47 7.06 0.28
C PHE A 119 -9.48 7.01 -0.85
N LEU A 120 -9.27 6.11 -1.81
CA LEU A 120 -10.26 5.84 -2.85
C LEU A 120 -11.40 4.95 -2.37
N ARG A 121 -11.14 4.11 -1.38
CA ARG A 121 -12.12 3.16 -0.81
C ARG A 121 -12.74 2.27 -1.88
N LEU A 122 -11.97 1.85 -2.88
CA LEU A 122 -12.43 0.85 -3.84
C LEU A 122 -12.58 -0.50 -3.11
N PRO A 123 -13.51 -1.37 -3.54
CA PRO A 123 -13.72 -2.64 -2.86
C PRO A 123 -12.45 -3.49 -2.82
N ASP A 124 -12.01 -3.84 -1.62
CA ASP A 124 -10.88 -4.74 -1.41
C ASP A 124 -11.12 -6.10 -2.12
N GLY A 125 -10.09 -6.61 -2.79
CA GLY A 125 -10.15 -7.78 -3.66
C GLY A 125 -10.93 -7.60 -4.98
N ASN A 126 -11.52 -6.43 -5.25
CA ASN A 126 -12.36 -6.19 -6.42
C ASN A 126 -12.22 -4.77 -6.98
N VAL A 127 -10.97 -4.29 -7.07
CA VAL A 127 -10.60 -3.02 -7.71
C VAL A 127 -10.86 -3.09 -9.23
N PRO A 128 -11.62 -2.15 -9.82
CA PRO A 128 -11.85 -2.12 -11.27
C PRO A 128 -10.55 -1.99 -12.08
N PHE A 129 -10.51 -2.63 -13.25
CA PHE A 129 -9.37 -2.60 -14.18
C PHE A 129 -9.80 -2.12 -15.58
N PRO A 130 -8.86 -1.71 -16.46
CA PRO A 130 -9.20 -1.28 -17.81
C PRO A 130 -10.06 -2.32 -18.56
N GLY A 131 -11.26 -1.92 -18.97
CA GLY A 131 -12.25 -2.79 -19.61
C GLY A 131 -13.40 -3.24 -18.70
N ASP A 132 -13.31 -3.01 -17.39
CA ASP A 132 -14.43 -3.15 -16.45
C ASP A 132 -15.41 -1.97 -16.61
N PRO A 133 -16.74 -2.19 -16.67
CA PRO A 133 -17.73 -1.10 -16.72
C PRO A 133 -17.63 -0.11 -15.54
N ARG A 134 -17.08 -0.56 -14.41
CA ARG A 134 -16.84 0.27 -13.22
C ARG A 134 -15.61 1.15 -13.37
N PHE A 135 -14.69 0.84 -14.30
CA PHE A 135 -13.44 1.56 -14.52
C PHE A 135 -13.68 2.86 -15.31
N GLY A 136 -13.48 4.00 -14.66
CA GLY A 136 -13.64 5.32 -15.27
C GLY A 136 -13.34 6.47 -14.30
N PRO A 137 -13.65 7.73 -14.67
CA PRO A 137 -13.44 8.90 -13.81
C PRO A 137 -14.16 8.81 -12.46
N GLY A 138 -15.21 7.98 -12.38
CA GLY A 138 -15.89 7.60 -11.14
C GLY A 138 -14.96 7.00 -10.08
N CYS A 139 -13.95 6.23 -10.48
CA CYS A 139 -13.06 5.49 -9.58
C CYS A 139 -12.13 6.37 -8.74
N THR A 140 -11.94 7.62 -9.15
CA THR A 140 -11.05 8.57 -8.45
C THR A 140 -11.80 9.64 -7.66
N HIS A 141 -13.14 9.52 -7.56
CA HIS A 141 -13.96 10.45 -6.79
C HIS A 141 -13.46 10.50 -5.33
N GLY A 142 -13.11 11.70 -4.86
CA GLY A 142 -12.60 11.93 -3.51
C GLY A 142 -11.10 12.24 -3.44
N ILE A 143 -10.32 11.95 -4.49
CA ILE A 143 -8.99 12.55 -4.63
C ILE A 143 -9.20 13.96 -5.19
N GLY A 144 -9.31 14.96 -4.31
CA GLY A 144 -9.18 16.35 -4.73
C GLY A 144 -7.88 16.55 -5.52
N ARG A 145 -7.79 17.62 -6.33
CA ARG A 145 -6.56 17.95 -7.06
C ARG A 145 -5.38 17.89 -6.08
N PHE A 146 -4.39 17.05 -6.36
CA PHE A 146 -3.17 17.00 -5.55
C PHE A 146 -2.66 18.44 -5.43
N PRO A 147 -2.35 18.96 -4.22
CA PRO A 147 -2.03 20.37 -4.06
C PRO A 147 -0.91 20.74 -5.03
N THR A 148 -1.24 21.56 -6.02
CA THR A 148 -0.31 22.04 -7.05
C THR A 148 0.72 22.98 -6.39
N PRO A 149 1.89 23.22 -6.99
CA PRO A 149 2.97 24.01 -6.39
C PRO A 149 2.66 25.46 -6.04
N ASP A 150 1.50 26.00 -6.37
CA ASP A 150 1.16 27.39 -6.02
C ASP A 150 0.62 27.52 -4.60
N THR A 151 1.56 27.54 -3.67
CA THR A 151 1.68 28.60 -2.66
C THR A 151 2.99 28.33 -1.95
N ALA A 152 4.07 28.89 -2.49
CA ALA A 152 5.27 29.14 -1.73
C ALA A 152 4.85 29.99 -0.52
N HIS A 153 4.63 29.35 0.64
CA HIS A 153 4.79 30.07 1.89
C HIS A 153 6.27 30.45 1.94
N PRO A 154 6.64 31.74 1.98
CA PRO A 154 8.02 32.11 2.19
C PRO A 154 8.48 31.42 3.46
N LEU A 155 9.65 30.79 3.38
CA LEU A 155 10.33 30.16 4.51
C LEU A 155 10.34 31.17 5.66
N ALA A 156 9.40 31.02 6.59
CA ALA A 156 9.41 31.79 7.81
C ALA A 156 10.65 31.30 8.58
N SER A 157 11.72 32.08 8.48
CA SER A 157 12.89 32.03 9.33
C SER A 157 12.44 32.19 10.78
N ARG A 158 12.23 31.06 11.47
CA ARG A 158 12.23 31.08 12.93
C ARG A 158 13.68 31.23 13.41
N PRO A 159 13.94 32.10 14.39
CA PRO A 159 15.26 32.19 15.00
C PRO A 159 15.53 30.88 15.77
N GLN A 160 16.73 30.36 15.60
CA GLN A 160 17.25 29.25 16.41
C GLN A 160 17.64 29.80 17.80
N PRO A 161 17.56 28.97 18.86
CA PRO A 161 17.91 29.36 20.23
C PRO A 161 19.38 29.77 20.38
#